data_AF-A0A3D5CRA9-F1
#
_entry.id   AF-A0A3D5CRA9-F1
#
_cell.length_a   1.000
_cell.length_b   1.000
_cell.length_c   1.000
_cell.angle_alpha   90.00
_cell.angle_beta   90.00
_cell.angle_gamma   90.00
#
_symmetry.space_group_name_H-M   'P 1'
#
loop_
_entity.id
_entity.type
_entity.pdbx_description
1 polymer ?
#
loop_
_entity_poly.entity_id
_entity_poly.type
_entity_poly.pdbx_seq_one_letter_code
_entity_poly.pdbx_strand_id
1 'polypeptide(L)'
;MASAARIYGNEMDEMWGRTIPVSKERIYELRDGEDLLVNDMVVSAVETRGHANHHHVLRIGDIAFMGDAAGIRMPDSDFVTLPAPPPEFDLESWQVSLAKIRELNLKRMFCTHFGVVDDVDLHIDKLVSELNIVVEYVKNLVIQGLNREAIITDYVNWYRDRAYSSGLSSEDLTKYETANPFFMSVDGIIRYMNKMMSQEN
;
A
#
# COMPACT_ATOMS: atom_id res chain seq x y z
N MET A 1 -9.02 -14.03 5.20
CA MET A 1 -8.83 -13.51 6.57
C MET A 1 -7.56 -14.01 7.28
N ALA A 2 -6.91 -15.10 6.85
CA ALA A 2 -5.72 -15.61 7.55
C ALA A 2 -4.52 -14.63 7.62
N SER A 3 -4.42 -13.69 6.68
CA SER A 3 -3.42 -12.61 6.72
C SER A 3 -3.73 -11.59 7.82
N ALA A 4 -4.92 -11.01 7.82
CA ALA A 4 -5.39 -10.09 8.85
C ALA A 4 -5.31 -10.72 10.26
N ALA A 5 -5.71 -11.99 10.41
CA ALA A 5 -5.64 -12.69 11.68
C ALA A 5 -4.21 -12.85 12.25
N ARG A 6 -3.18 -12.86 11.39
CA ARG A 6 -1.78 -12.85 11.85
C ARG A 6 -1.33 -11.49 12.37
N ILE A 7 -1.91 -10.41 11.86
CA ILE A 7 -1.57 -9.04 12.26
C ILE A 7 -2.34 -8.67 13.54
N TYR A 8 -3.65 -8.94 13.56
CA TYR A 8 -4.55 -8.46 14.62
C TYR A 8 -4.89 -9.50 15.68
N GLY A 9 -4.58 -10.78 15.45
CA GLY A 9 -4.72 -11.84 16.46
C GLY A 9 -6.11 -11.88 17.10
N ASN A 10 -6.14 -11.65 18.41
CA ASN A 10 -7.37 -11.72 19.21
C ASN A 10 -8.35 -10.56 18.96
N GLU A 11 -7.89 -9.46 18.33
CA GLU A 11 -8.74 -8.30 18.01
C GLU A 11 -9.56 -8.49 16.73
N MET A 12 -9.37 -9.61 16.02
CA MET A 12 -10.07 -9.89 14.75
C MET A 12 -11.59 -9.84 14.88
N ASP A 13 -12.14 -10.46 15.93
CA ASP A 13 -13.60 -10.52 16.12
C ASP A 13 -14.18 -9.15 16.47
N GLU A 14 -13.43 -8.32 17.22
CA GLU A 14 -13.86 -6.97 17.58
C GLU A 14 -13.85 -6.04 16.36
N MET A 15 -12.80 -6.11 15.55
CA MET A 15 -12.64 -5.19 14.41
C MET A 15 -13.42 -5.61 13.15
N TRP A 16 -13.53 -6.91 12.85
CA TRP A 16 -14.19 -7.39 11.61
C TRP A 16 -15.52 -8.10 11.86
N GLY A 17 -15.81 -8.50 13.10
CA GLY A 17 -16.95 -9.35 13.40
C GLY A 17 -16.94 -10.67 12.61
N ARG A 18 -18.10 -11.32 12.56
CA ARG A 18 -18.24 -12.57 11.80
C ARG A 18 -18.28 -12.29 10.31
N THR A 19 -17.26 -12.71 9.56
CA THR A 19 -17.30 -12.69 8.09
C THR A 19 -18.25 -13.77 7.58
N ILE A 20 -19.31 -13.36 6.88
CA ILE A 20 -20.30 -14.28 6.27
C ILE A 20 -20.02 -14.34 4.76
N PRO A 21 -19.83 -15.52 4.15
CA PRO A 21 -19.60 -15.61 2.71
C PRO A 21 -20.83 -15.15 1.94
N VAL A 22 -20.62 -14.38 0.87
CA VAL A 22 -21.65 -14.10 -0.12
C VAL A 22 -21.71 -15.25 -1.14
N SER A 23 -22.88 -15.51 -1.72
CA SER A 23 -23.01 -16.55 -2.75
C SER A 23 -22.22 -16.15 -4.00
N LYS A 24 -21.59 -17.14 -4.64
CA LYS A 24 -20.69 -16.90 -5.79
C LYS A 24 -21.41 -16.26 -6.97
N GLU A 25 -22.70 -16.53 -7.11
CA GLU A 25 -23.57 -15.99 -8.16
C GLU A 25 -23.78 -14.47 -8.03
N ARG A 26 -23.38 -13.87 -6.89
CA ARG A 26 -23.40 -12.42 -6.64
C ARG A 26 -22.02 -11.77 -6.76
N ILE A 27 -21.00 -12.53 -7.14
CA ILE A 27 -19.63 -12.06 -7.31
C ILE A 27 -19.32 -12.02 -8.81
N TYR A 28 -18.82 -10.88 -9.25
CA TYR A 28 -18.21 -10.75 -10.57
C TYR A 28 -16.68 -10.65 -10.39
N GLU A 29 -15.94 -11.55 -11.03
CA GLU A 29 -14.47 -11.52 -11.00
C GLU A 29 -13.98 -10.54 -12.05
N LEU A 30 -13.33 -9.48 -11.58
CA LEU A 30 -12.77 -8.41 -12.41
C LEU A 30 -11.37 -8.80 -12.92
N ARG A 31 -11.10 -8.59 -14.21
CA ARG A 31 -9.81 -8.91 -14.85
C ARG A 31 -9.02 -7.66 -15.24
N ASP A 32 -7.71 -7.80 -15.38
CA ASP A 32 -6.84 -6.73 -15.89
C ASP A 32 -7.31 -6.24 -17.28
N GLY A 33 -7.45 -4.93 -17.44
CA GLY A 33 -7.88 -4.29 -18.68
C GLY A 33 -9.37 -4.44 -19.01
N GLU A 34 -10.18 -4.98 -18.10
CA GLU A 34 -11.60 -5.15 -18.32
C GLU A 34 -12.39 -3.85 -18.15
N ASP A 35 -13.27 -3.55 -19.11
CA ASP A 35 -14.19 -2.43 -19.05
C ASP A 35 -15.58 -2.89 -18.55
N LEU A 36 -16.06 -2.25 -17.48
CA LEU A 36 -17.40 -2.42 -16.95
C LEU A 36 -18.26 -1.20 -17.24
N LEU A 37 -19.46 -1.42 -17.76
CA LEU A 37 -20.47 -0.37 -17.88
C LEU A 37 -21.28 -0.29 -16.59
N VAL A 38 -21.10 0.80 -15.84
CA VAL A 38 -21.87 1.12 -14.64
C VAL A 38 -22.78 2.30 -14.96
N ASN A 39 -24.06 2.01 -15.24
CA ASN A 39 -25.01 2.95 -15.83
C ASN A 39 -24.51 3.48 -17.19
N ASP A 40 -24.10 4.75 -17.24
CA ASP A 40 -23.57 5.47 -18.40
C ASP A 40 -22.05 5.70 -18.32
N MET A 41 -21.39 5.17 -17.28
CA MET A 41 -19.95 5.31 -17.05
C MET A 41 -19.21 4.01 -17.39
N VAL A 42 -18.13 4.13 -18.17
CA VAL A 42 -17.17 3.05 -18.37
C VAL A 42 -16.13 3.10 -17.25
N VAL A 43 -16.04 2.00 -16.50
CA VAL A 43 -15.05 1.79 -15.44
C VAL A 43 -14.06 0.73 -15.92
N SER A 44 -12.82 1.12 -16.16
CA SER A 44 -11.75 0.21 -16.57
C SER A 44 -11.00 -0.31 -15.36
N ALA A 45 -10.82 -1.61 -15.27
CA ALA A 45 -10.01 -2.25 -14.25
C ALA A 45 -8.54 -2.32 -14.66
N VAL A 46 -7.65 -1.96 -13.74
CA VAL A 46 -6.20 -2.07 -13.95
C VAL A 46 -5.60 -2.86 -12.80
N GLU A 47 -5.10 -4.06 -13.10
CA GLU A 47 -4.46 -4.92 -12.09
C GLU A 47 -3.16 -4.25 -11.62
N THR A 48 -3.05 -4.07 -10.30
CA THR A 48 -1.96 -3.33 -9.65
C THR A 48 -1.41 -4.12 -8.47
N ARG A 49 -0.60 -5.13 -8.79
CA ARG A 49 0.06 -6.00 -7.81
C ARG A 49 1.15 -5.25 -7.03
N GLY A 50 1.60 -5.85 -5.94
CA GLY A 50 2.77 -5.40 -5.18
C GLY A 50 2.44 -4.96 -3.76
N HIS A 51 1.41 -4.14 -3.56
CA HIS A 51 0.80 -3.97 -2.23
C HIS A 51 0.12 -5.27 -1.79
N ALA A 52 -0.73 -5.80 -2.68
CA ALA A 52 -1.41 -7.08 -2.56
C ALA A 52 -1.55 -7.71 -3.95
N ASN A 53 -1.67 -9.04 -4.04
CA ASN A 53 -1.71 -9.75 -5.32
C ASN A 53 -3.04 -9.58 -6.08
N HIS A 54 -4.10 -9.18 -5.38
CA HIS A 54 -5.46 -9.10 -5.88
C HIS A 54 -5.92 -7.65 -6.10
N HIS A 55 -5.02 -6.68 -5.93
CA HIS A 55 -5.35 -5.27 -5.93
C HIS A 55 -5.60 -4.76 -7.35
N HIS A 56 -6.61 -3.90 -7.49
CA HIS A 56 -6.99 -3.25 -8.74
C HIS A 56 -7.19 -1.74 -8.53
N VAL A 57 -6.79 -0.97 -9.52
CA VAL A 57 -7.16 0.44 -9.69
C VAL A 57 -8.38 0.50 -10.59
N LEU A 58 -9.34 1.38 -10.27
CA LEU A 58 -10.53 1.60 -11.07
C LEU A 58 -10.44 2.95 -11.78
N ARG A 59 -10.31 2.94 -13.10
CA ARG A 59 -10.17 4.12 -13.94
C ARG A 59 -11.52 4.51 -14.56
N ILE A 60 -11.79 5.81 -14.61
CA ILE A 60 -12.94 6.39 -15.33
C ILE A 60 -12.40 7.56 -16.15
N GLY A 61 -12.34 7.43 -17.48
CA GLY A 61 -11.81 8.49 -18.35
C GLY A 61 -10.35 8.84 -18.05
N ASP A 62 -10.09 10.06 -17.57
CA ASP A 62 -8.76 10.56 -17.19
C ASP A 62 -8.52 10.62 -15.67
N ILE A 63 -9.40 9.98 -14.89
CA ILE A 63 -9.27 9.85 -13.44
C ILE A 63 -9.20 8.38 -12.99
N ALA A 64 -8.68 8.13 -11.80
CA ALA A 64 -8.74 6.78 -11.21
C ALA A 64 -8.84 6.78 -9.69
N PHE A 65 -9.51 5.77 -9.16
CA PHE A 65 -9.51 5.39 -7.74
C PHE A 65 -8.40 4.38 -7.51
N MET A 66 -7.40 4.80 -6.75
CA MET A 66 -6.11 4.12 -6.74
C MET A 66 -6.01 2.98 -5.74
N GLY A 67 -6.94 2.89 -4.79
CA GLY A 67 -6.74 2.04 -3.63
C GLY A 67 -5.40 2.32 -2.94
N ASP A 68 -4.81 1.27 -2.38
CA ASP A 68 -3.56 1.34 -1.65
C ASP A 68 -2.33 1.23 -2.56
N ALA A 69 -2.53 1.00 -3.87
CA ALA A 69 -1.45 1.03 -4.86
C ALA A 69 -0.78 2.42 -4.98
N ALA A 70 -1.47 3.49 -4.57
CA ALA A 70 -0.90 4.85 -4.49
C ALA A 70 -0.25 5.18 -3.14
N GLY A 71 -0.15 4.22 -2.22
CA GLY A 71 0.33 4.46 -0.86
C GLY A 71 -0.66 5.28 -0.01
N ILE A 72 -0.20 5.75 1.14
CA ILE A 72 -0.97 6.57 2.07
C ILE A 72 -0.47 8.01 1.98
N ARG A 73 -1.39 8.94 1.72
CA ARG A 73 -1.13 10.38 1.73
C ARG A 73 -2.36 11.07 2.31
N MET A 74 -2.18 11.85 3.37
CA MET A 74 -3.26 12.67 3.93
C MET A 74 -3.49 13.91 3.05
N PRO A 75 -4.70 14.49 3.04
CA PRO A 75 -4.95 15.80 2.43
C PRO A 75 -3.95 16.86 2.91
N ASP A 76 -3.56 17.76 2.02
CA ASP A 76 -2.63 18.89 2.28
C ASP A 76 -1.22 18.50 2.76
N SER A 77 -0.86 17.20 2.68
CA SER A 77 0.44 16.68 3.07
C SER A 77 1.19 16.14 1.86
N ASP A 78 2.49 16.34 1.82
CA ASP A 78 3.37 15.79 0.79
C ASP A 78 4.13 14.54 1.22
N PHE A 79 3.88 14.10 2.46
CA PHE A 79 4.45 12.90 3.02
C PHE A 79 3.67 11.68 2.53
N VAL A 80 4.37 10.70 1.97
CA VAL A 80 3.76 9.47 1.43
C VAL A 80 4.28 8.31 2.24
N THR A 81 3.39 7.42 2.67
CA THR A 81 3.75 6.20 3.39
C THR A 81 3.28 4.94 2.69
N LEU A 82 3.90 3.81 3.05
CA LEU A 82 3.66 2.55 2.37
C LEU A 82 2.79 1.63 3.21
N PRO A 83 1.63 1.20 2.70
CA PRO A 83 0.95 0.03 3.24
C PRO A 83 1.63 -1.22 2.66
N ALA A 84 2.51 -1.87 3.41
CA ALA A 84 3.19 -3.09 2.94
C ALA A 84 2.87 -4.30 3.84
N PRO A 85 1.59 -4.60 4.10
CA PRO A 85 1.23 -5.66 5.01
C PRO A 85 1.64 -7.05 4.47
N PRO A 86 1.96 -8.01 5.35
CA PRO A 86 2.15 -9.39 4.93
C PRO A 86 0.83 -10.02 4.46
N PRO A 87 0.87 -11.10 3.64
CA PRO A 87 2.05 -11.78 3.12
C PRO A 87 2.45 -11.34 1.70
N GLU A 88 1.71 -10.41 1.09
CA GLU A 88 1.68 -10.25 -0.36
C GLU A 88 2.56 -9.12 -0.90
N PHE A 89 3.19 -8.34 -0.02
CA PHE A 89 4.11 -7.29 -0.43
C PHE A 89 5.20 -7.83 -1.39
N ASP A 90 5.40 -7.13 -2.50
CA ASP A 90 6.39 -7.45 -3.55
C ASP A 90 6.82 -6.14 -4.25
N LEU A 91 8.09 -5.75 -4.07
CA LEU A 91 8.61 -4.45 -4.49
C LEU A 91 8.58 -4.29 -6.02
N GLU A 92 9.09 -5.28 -6.75
CA GLU A 92 9.18 -5.25 -8.20
C GLU A 92 7.79 -5.20 -8.83
N SER A 93 6.86 -6.02 -8.32
CA SER A 93 5.47 -5.99 -8.79
C SER A 93 4.82 -4.63 -8.57
N TRP A 94 5.10 -3.97 -7.44
CA TRP A 94 4.56 -2.64 -7.17
C TRP A 94 5.14 -1.60 -8.12
N GLN A 95 6.45 -1.64 -8.36
CA GLN A 95 7.09 -0.72 -9.31
C GLN A 95 6.55 -0.91 -10.75
N VAL A 96 6.30 -2.15 -11.17
CA VAL A 96 5.64 -2.45 -12.45
C VAL A 96 4.22 -1.86 -12.48
N SER A 97 3.45 -2.01 -11.40
CA SER A 97 2.11 -1.41 -11.29
C SER A 97 2.15 0.11 -11.39
N LEU A 98 3.13 0.77 -10.77
CA LEU A 98 3.30 2.22 -10.84
C LEU A 98 3.70 2.69 -12.25
N ALA A 99 4.52 1.90 -12.96
CA ALA A 99 4.81 2.16 -14.37
C ALA A 99 3.55 2.05 -15.25
N LYS A 100 2.74 1.00 -15.07
CA LYS A 100 1.44 0.87 -15.75
C LYS A 100 0.53 2.08 -15.50
N ILE A 101 0.46 2.54 -14.24
CA ILE A 101 -0.37 3.71 -13.88
C ILE A 101 0.09 4.98 -14.62
N ARG A 102 1.40 5.20 -14.77
CA ARG A 102 1.93 6.34 -15.54
C ARG A 102 1.45 6.34 -16.99
N GLU A 103 1.42 5.16 -17.61
CA GLU A 103 0.97 5.00 -18.99
C GLU A 103 -0.52 5.35 -19.19
N LEU A 104 -1.32 5.35 -18.12
CA LEU A 104 -2.73 5.77 -18.17
C LEU A 104 -2.90 7.29 -18.41
N ASN A 105 -1.84 8.09 -18.19
CA ASN A 105 -1.85 9.55 -18.34
C ASN A 105 -3.02 10.22 -17.60
N LEU A 106 -3.22 9.84 -16.34
CA LEU A 106 -4.30 10.36 -15.50
C LEU A 106 -4.05 11.85 -15.21
N LYS A 107 -5.11 12.65 -15.29
CA LYS A 107 -5.08 14.06 -14.83
C LYS A 107 -5.24 14.18 -13.33
N ARG A 108 -5.84 13.16 -12.72
CA ARG A 108 -6.18 13.15 -11.30
C ARG A 108 -6.33 11.74 -10.79
N MET A 109 -5.96 11.54 -9.55
CA MET A 109 -6.22 10.29 -8.86
C MET A 109 -6.79 10.50 -7.46
N PHE A 110 -7.54 9.51 -6.98
CA PHE A 110 -8.22 9.50 -5.69
C PHE A 110 -7.64 8.38 -4.82
N CYS A 111 -7.07 8.73 -3.67
CA CYS A 111 -6.43 7.79 -2.74
C CYS A 111 -7.44 7.23 -1.72
N THR A 112 -7.17 6.04 -1.15
CA THR A 112 -8.05 5.39 -0.16
C THR A 112 -8.26 6.24 1.09
N HIS A 113 -7.21 6.86 1.61
CA HIS A 113 -7.23 7.61 2.87
C HIS A 113 -7.45 9.11 2.66
N PHE A 114 -8.50 9.41 1.90
CA PHE A 114 -8.91 10.76 1.49
C PHE A 114 -7.90 11.45 0.56
N GLY A 115 -8.35 12.56 -0.03
CA GLY A 115 -7.51 13.43 -0.83
C GLY A 115 -7.56 13.14 -2.33
N VAL A 116 -7.27 14.21 -3.06
CA VAL A 116 -7.16 14.24 -4.51
C VAL A 116 -5.73 14.59 -4.85
N VAL A 117 -5.17 13.91 -5.85
CA VAL A 117 -3.82 14.21 -6.36
C VAL A 117 -3.94 14.59 -7.83
N ASP A 118 -3.68 15.87 -8.12
CA ASP A 118 -3.64 16.39 -9.49
C ASP A 118 -2.23 16.22 -10.11
N ASP A 119 -1.18 16.32 -9.30
CA ASP A 119 0.21 16.09 -9.74
C ASP A 119 0.58 14.60 -9.70
N VAL A 120 -0.08 13.80 -10.55
CA VAL A 120 0.01 12.33 -10.55
C VAL A 120 1.46 11.84 -10.70
N ASP A 121 2.20 12.34 -11.67
CA ASP A 121 3.57 11.88 -11.94
C ASP A 121 4.53 12.14 -10.77
N LEU A 122 4.43 13.33 -10.17
CA LEU A 122 5.22 13.72 -9.02
C LEU A 122 4.91 12.83 -7.81
N HIS A 123 3.63 12.50 -7.59
CA HIS A 123 3.25 11.56 -6.53
C HIS A 123 3.82 10.17 -6.78
N ILE A 124 3.73 9.67 -8.01
CA ILE A 124 4.29 8.36 -8.37
C ILE A 124 5.82 8.37 -8.16
N ASP A 125 6.52 9.45 -8.51
CA ASP A 125 7.97 9.57 -8.25
C ASP A 125 8.29 9.48 -6.76
N LYS A 126 7.55 10.22 -5.92
CA LYS A 126 7.69 10.17 -4.46
C LYS A 126 7.45 8.75 -3.94
N LEU A 127 6.41 8.07 -4.42
CA LEU A 127 6.06 6.72 -3.98
C LEU A 127 7.11 5.68 -4.40
N VAL A 128 7.63 5.75 -5.63
CA VAL A 128 8.73 4.89 -6.08
C VAL A 128 9.99 5.12 -5.24
N SER A 129 10.31 6.38 -4.93
CA SER A 129 11.42 6.71 -4.04
C SER A 129 11.20 6.13 -2.64
N GLU A 130 10.00 6.28 -2.09
CA GLU A 130 9.66 5.80 -0.76
C GLU A 130 9.75 4.26 -0.66
N LEU A 131 9.23 3.54 -1.67
CA LEU A 131 9.35 2.09 -1.79
C LEU A 131 10.80 1.61 -1.65
N ASN A 132 11.72 2.24 -2.38
CA ASN A 132 13.14 1.88 -2.33
C ASN A 132 13.79 2.21 -0.98
N ILE A 133 13.52 3.40 -0.44
CA ILE A 133 14.11 3.86 0.83
C ILE A 133 13.67 2.95 1.99
N VAL A 134 12.38 2.64 2.06
CA VAL A 134 11.80 1.83 3.14
C VAL A 134 12.30 0.40 3.10
N VAL A 135 12.29 -0.23 1.92
CA VAL A 135 12.77 -1.61 1.77
C VAL A 135 14.26 -1.70 2.11
N GLU A 136 15.07 -0.76 1.64
CA GLU A 136 16.51 -0.73 1.94
C GLU A 136 16.77 -0.49 3.44
N TYR A 137 15.97 0.35 4.10
CA TYR A 137 16.10 0.59 5.54
C TYR A 137 15.83 -0.68 6.35
N VAL A 138 14.68 -1.35 6.11
CA VAL A 138 14.36 -2.62 6.78
C VAL A 138 15.40 -3.68 6.46
N LYS A 139 15.93 -3.69 5.22
CA LYS A 139 16.97 -4.63 4.81
C LYS A 139 18.23 -4.51 5.64
N ASN A 140 18.69 -3.29 5.86
CA ASN A 140 19.87 -3.04 6.68
C ASN A 140 19.66 -3.49 8.14
N LEU A 141 18.46 -3.36 8.69
CA LEU A 141 18.14 -3.85 10.05
C LEU A 141 18.15 -5.39 10.12
N VAL A 142 17.63 -6.07 9.09
CA VAL A 142 17.67 -7.54 9.01
C VAL A 142 19.10 -8.07 8.89
N ILE A 143 19.93 -7.44 8.04
CA ILE A 143 21.35 -7.83 7.85
C ILE A 143 22.17 -7.66 9.14
N GLN A 144 21.83 -6.67 9.97
CA GLN A 144 22.43 -6.49 11.30
C GLN A 144 22.06 -7.61 12.29
N GLY A 145 21.15 -8.52 11.93
CA GLY A 145 20.72 -9.64 12.78
C GLY A 145 19.78 -9.20 13.91
N LEU A 146 19.13 -8.05 13.78
CA LEU A 146 18.13 -7.61 14.75
C LEU A 146 16.93 -8.55 14.76
N ASN A 147 16.36 -8.78 15.95
CA ASN A 147 15.12 -9.53 16.06
C ASN A 147 13.93 -8.66 15.63
N ARG A 148 12.78 -9.31 15.40
CA ARG A 148 11.55 -8.64 14.92
C ARG A 148 11.13 -7.43 15.76
N GLU A 149 11.15 -7.54 17.08
CA GLU A 149 10.69 -6.46 17.97
C GLU A 149 11.61 -5.23 17.89
N ALA A 150 12.92 -5.44 17.82
CA ALA A 150 13.90 -4.39 17.59
C ALA A 150 13.71 -3.73 16.22
N ILE A 151 13.51 -4.52 15.16
CA ILE A 151 13.25 -3.98 13.80
C ILE A 151 11.99 -3.10 13.81
N ILE A 152 10.90 -3.55 14.45
CA ILE A 152 9.66 -2.77 14.53
C ILE A 152 9.90 -1.44 15.26
N THR A 153 10.59 -1.48 16.40
CA THR A 153 10.86 -0.28 17.20
C THR A 153 11.70 0.72 16.42
N ASP A 154 12.79 0.27 15.80
CA ASP A 154 13.68 1.12 15.02
C ASP A 154 13.00 1.66 13.76
N TYR A 155 12.20 0.83 13.09
CA TYR A 155 11.42 1.23 11.91
C TYR A 155 10.40 2.32 12.25
N VAL A 156 9.59 2.11 13.30
CA VAL A 156 8.57 3.08 13.70
C VAL A 156 9.21 4.40 14.11
N ASN A 157 10.26 4.38 14.92
CA ASN A 157 10.95 5.60 15.35
C ASN A 157 11.55 6.36 14.16
N TRP A 158 12.26 5.66 13.27
CA TRP A 158 12.82 6.24 12.06
C TRP A 158 11.75 6.87 11.15
N TYR A 159 10.61 6.21 10.99
CA TYR A 159 9.52 6.72 10.16
C TYR A 159 8.89 7.98 10.77
N ARG A 160 8.72 8.02 12.10
CA ARG A 160 8.23 9.20 12.83
C ARG A 160 9.21 10.38 12.71
N ASP A 161 10.50 10.12 12.82
CA ASP A 161 11.53 11.16 12.65
C ASP A 161 11.51 11.75 11.24
N ARG A 162 11.32 10.92 10.21
CA ARG A 162 11.12 11.37 8.81
C ARG A 162 9.86 12.21 8.67
N ALA A 163 8.74 11.77 9.26
CA ALA A 163 7.49 12.50 9.23
C ALA A 163 7.67 13.91 9.84
N TYR A 164 8.24 14.01 11.04
CA TYR A 164 8.52 15.29 11.68
C TYR A 164 9.50 16.15 10.87
N SER A 165 10.53 15.55 10.28
CA SER A 165 11.49 16.25 9.42
C SER A 165 10.86 16.79 8.14
N SER A 166 9.77 16.18 7.67
CA SER A 166 8.98 16.69 6.54
C SER A 166 7.98 17.80 6.91
N GLY A 167 7.92 18.17 8.20
CA GLY A 167 7.07 19.25 8.71
C GLY A 167 5.70 18.79 9.20
N LEU A 168 5.43 17.49 9.31
CA LEU A 168 4.18 16.99 9.87
C LEU A 168 4.07 17.35 11.36
N SER A 169 2.87 17.79 11.75
CA SER A 169 2.52 17.94 13.17
C SER A 169 2.31 16.57 13.81
N SER A 170 2.35 16.50 15.16
CA SER A 170 1.99 15.29 15.89
C SER A 170 0.52 14.87 15.66
N GLU A 171 -0.37 15.84 15.41
CA GLU A 171 -1.77 15.56 15.09
C GLU A 171 -1.88 14.85 13.72
N ASP A 172 -1.18 15.35 12.70
CA ASP A 172 -1.21 14.74 11.37
C ASP A 172 -0.52 13.39 11.34
N LEU A 173 0.58 13.23 12.06
CA LEU A 173 1.23 11.93 12.23
C LEU A 173 0.29 10.90 12.86
N THR A 174 -0.54 11.31 13.82
CA THR A 174 -1.57 10.43 14.42
C THR A 174 -2.59 9.98 13.37
N LYS A 175 -2.98 10.85 12.43
CA LYS A 175 -3.87 10.49 11.30
C LYS A 175 -3.22 9.44 10.41
N TYR A 176 -1.93 9.59 10.10
CA TYR A 176 -1.17 8.58 9.35
C TYR A 176 -1.10 7.23 10.07
N GLU A 177 -0.71 7.21 11.35
CA GLU A 177 -0.61 5.95 12.11
C GLU A 177 -1.97 5.30 12.39
N THR A 178 -3.06 6.08 12.38
CA THR A 178 -4.44 5.53 12.46
C THR A 178 -4.85 4.89 11.13
N ALA A 179 -4.51 5.53 10.01
CA ALA A 179 -4.82 5.03 8.68
C ALA A 179 -4.01 3.77 8.32
N ASN A 180 -2.71 3.77 8.64
CA ASN A 180 -1.79 2.68 8.37
C ASN A 180 -0.69 2.67 9.44
N PRO A 181 -0.91 1.96 10.56
CA PRO A 181 0.10 1.82 11.61
C PRO A 181 1.44 1.34 11.04
N PHE A 182 2.50 2.12 11.23
CA PHE A 182 3.78 1.87 10.54
C PHE A 182 4.35 0.47 10.76
N PHE A 183 4.16 -0.11 11.96
CA PHE A 183 4.63 -1.46 12.26
C PHE A 183 4.06 -2.54 11.33
N MET A 184 2.88 -2.34 10.75
CA MET A 184 2.19 -3.33 9.91
C MET A 184 2.99 -3.69 8.64
N SER A 185 3.80 -2.75 8.16
CA SER A 185 4.60 -2.92 6.94
C SER A 185 5.85 -3.78 7.15
N VAL A 186 6.35 -3.88 8.39
CA VAL A 186 7.64 -4.52 8.70
C VAL A 186 7.64 -5.99 8.30
N ASP A 187 6.63 -6.74 8.72
CA ASP A 187 6.57 -8.19 8.47
C ASP A 187 6.40 -8.53 6.98
N GLY A 188 5.70 -7.68 6.23
CA GLY A 188 5.56 -7.83 4.78
C GLY A 188 6.90 -7.64 4.06
N ILE A 189 7.64 -6.60 4.44
CA ILE A 189 8.97 -6.30 3.87
C ILE A 189 9.99 -7.38 4.24
N ILE A 190 10.06 -7.82 5.51
CA ILE A 190 10.95 -8.91 5.94
C ILE A 190 10.67 -10.19 5.14
N ARG A 191 9.40 -10.55 4.96
CA ARG A 191 9.02 -11.74 4.19
C ARG A 191 9.46 -11.63 2.73
N TYR A 192 9.22 -10.49 2.11
CA TYR A 192 9.64 -10.22 0.73
C TYR A 192 11.17 -10.38 0.59
N MET A 193 11.95 -9.80 1.50
CA MET A 193 13.40 -9.93 1.46
C MET A 193 13.89 -11.37 1.61
N ASN A 194 13.32 -12.12 2.57
CA ASN A 194 13.69 -13.53 2.77
C ASN A 194 13.43 -14.37 1.52
N LYS A 195 12.35 -14.07 0.78
CA LYS A 195 12.06 -14.68 -0.52
C LYS A 195 13.15 -14.33 -1.54
N MET A 196 13.56 -13.06 -1.65
CA MET A 196 14.60 -12.63 -2.60
C MET A 196 15.97 -13.24 -2.27
N MET A 197 16.41 -13.21 -1.01
CA MET A 197 17.68 -13.81 -0.58
C MET A 197 17.72 -15.33 -0.80
N SER A 198 16.57 -16.00 -0.75
CA SER A 198 16.49 -17.45 -1.03
C SER A 198 16.55 -17.77 -2.53
N GLN A 199 16.32 -16.79 -3.41
CA GLN A 199 16.40 -16.95 -4.87
C GLN A 199 17.78 -16.62 -5.43
N GLU A 200 18.60 -15.87 -4.67
CA GLU A 200 19.98 -15.52 -5.02
C GLU A 200 21.02 -16.59 -4.60
N ASN A 201 20.61 -17.57 -3.77
CA ASN A 201 21.42 -18.72 -3.34
C ASN A 201 21.07 -19.98 -4.11
#